data_AF-A0A225D4V3-F1
#
_entry.id   AF-A0A225D4V3-F1
#
_cell.length_a   1.000
_cell.length_b   1.000
_cell.length_c   1.000
_cell.angle_alpha   90.00
_cell.angle_beta   90.00
_cell.angle_gamma   90.00
#
_symmetry.space_group_name_H-M   'P 1'
#
loop_
_entity.id
_entity.type
_entity.pdbx_description
1 polymer ?
#
loop_
_entity_poly.entity_id
_entity_poly.type
_entity_poly.pdbx_seq_one_letter_code
_entity_poly.pdbx_strand_id
1 'polypeptide(L)'
;MATGANTIDPQEDSAAEAVAERLGEFVPPRNLPYEPSLGAVVEWITKGIEAGFTRAFVVNVETCVGAQCASAVLAELEQRGATAGDRAFVAAALVDTGAQSPLQRGPLSPVLADVLHATVDAVLQQIVAASREGSETHARCARLEHAVVVLFDHHEKLNWLFAGAKHKVRDALAKAGCDPRVALTQDLDLAQGGKLFLPGYEVIVTRRRKRLHAQTRRLGGDAPREPHAAVALDAKMPDPKTESARRPRRWPAWAFLGRLTRAVGVPIRWLRSVELSPHTLGLLPVAIFRYIRAHRTVAAIGVCMAAALACLTLVATDVYGNLSGETVAPKRPPGFYVGQYNKAGPWGTDLRPYGLYIPPHFRGQRGPFPLIVYLHGWGERNPNSLFSAGLPLSIATRFGEGTKNGRFEFVALFLNDPSGYWDPDTQEGKDAIEVLDYVITRHRIDPQRVYLTGASSGGAGVWRYAEAYPDRWAALAPLGAVYTPSPGRVKQTPAWIFHGEKDTTAPIKIQRGLIKKLREVGCDVRFTEFAGKDHTVSSETYDNRELFTWFAEKKR
;
A
#
# COMPACT_ATOMS: atom_id res chain seq x y z
N MET A 1 -36.47 -29.49 -2.26
CA MET A 1 -35.27 -30.34 -2.22
C MET A 1 -35.00 -30.81 -3.63
N ALA A 2 -33.87 -30.42 -4.20
CA ALA A 2 -33.23 -31.08 -5.33
C ALA A 2 -31.78 -30.59 -5.32
N THR A 3 -30.94 -31.27 -4.54
CA THR A 3 -29.49 -31.15 -4.58
C THR A 3 -29.00 -31.91 -5.80
N GLY A 4 -28.53 -31.20 -6.82
CA GLY A 4 -27.75 -31.81 -7.90
C GLY A 4 -26.40 -32.22 -7.35
N ALA A 5 -26.25 -33.51 -7.03
CA ALA A 5 -24.96 -34.12 -6.81
C ALA A 5 -24.29 -34.30 -8.19
N ASN A 6 -23.21 -33.57 -8.45
CA ASN A 6 -22.29 -33.91 -9.53
C ASN A 6 -21.68 -35.28 -9.19
N THR A 7 -22.08 -36.31 -9.93
CA THR A 7 -21.36 -37.59 -10.00
C THR A 7 -20.06 -37.36 -10.77
N ILE A 8 -18.94 -37.43 -10.08
CA ILE A 8 -17.57 -37.38 -10.61
C ILE A 8 -17.20 -38.77 -11.16
N ASP A 9 -16.49 -38.84 -12.29
CA ASP A 9 -16.10 -40.07 -12.98
C ASP A 9 -14.94 -40.81 -12.25
N PRO A 10 -15.11 -42.09 -11.85
CA PRO A 10 -14.07 -42.88 -11.18
C PRO A 10 -12.76 -43.04 -11.96
N GLN A 11 -12.77 -42.94 -13.29
CA GLN A 11 -11.55 -43.05 -14.10
C GLN A 11 -10.70 -41.77 -14.06
N GLU A 12 -11.34 -40.61 -13.89
CA GLU A 12 -10.64 -39.32 -13.78
C GLU A 12 -9.91 -39.19 -12.43
N ASP A 13 -10.52 -39.67 -11.34
CA ASP A 13 -9.89 -39.68 -10.01
C ASP A 13 -8.63 -40.55 -9.97
N SER A 14 -8.64 -41.72 -10.61
CA SER A 14 -7.46 -42.61 -10.69
C SER A 14 -6.30 -41.99 -11.49
N ALA A 15 -6.60 -41.27 -12.57
CA ALA A 15 -5.59 -40.54 -13.33
C ALA A 15 -5.01 -39.35 -12.53
N ALA A 16 -5.87 -38.64 -11.80
CA ALA A 16 -5.48 -37.51 -10.98
C ALA A 16 -4.63 -37.93 -9.76
N GLU A 17 -4.91 -39.09 -9.15
CA GLU A 17 -4.07 -39.69 -8.11
C GLU A 17 -2.67 -40.08 -8.63
N ALA A 18 -2.60 -40.70 -9.81
CA ALA A 18 -1.31 -41.05 -10.43
C ALA A 18 -0.48 -39.81 -10.80
N VAL A 19 -1.13 -38.72 -11.24
CA VAL A 19 -0.46 -37.43 -11.48
C VAL A 19 -0.03 -36.81 -10.14
N ALA A 20 -0.85 -36.86 -9.09
CA ALA A 20 -0.50 -36.36 -7.77
C ALA A 20 0.74 -37.04 -7.19
N GLU A 21 0.85 -38.37 -7.35
CA GLU A 21 2.01 -39.14 -6.90
C GLU A 21 3.30 -38.70 -7.62
N ARG A 22 3.26 -38.57 -8.96
CA ARG A 22 4.40 -38.05 -9.73
C ARG A 22 4.76 -36.61 -9.36
N LEU A 23 3.77 -35.77 -9.12
CA LEU A 23 4.02 -34.38 -8.71
C LEU A 23 4.58 -34.27 -7.29
N GLY A 24 4.33 -35.27 -6.45
CA GLY A 24 4.89 -35.38 -5.10
C GLY A 24 6.42 -35.39 -5.08
N GLU A 25 7.07 -35.91 -6.13
CA GLU A 25 8.55 -35.89 -6.26
C GLU A 25 9.12 -34.47 -6.36
N PHE A 26 8.32 -33.50 -6.81
CA PHE A 26 8.72 -32.10 -6.95
C PHE A 26 8.43 -31.27 -5.70
N VAL A 27 7.75 -31.83 -4.69
CA VAL A 27 7.45 -31.14 -3.43
C VAL A 27 8.72 -31.09 -2.56
N PRO A 28 9.16 -29.90 -2.12
CA PRO A 28 10.35 -29.80 -1.27
C PRO A 28 10.12 -30.45 0.11
N PRO A 29 11.19 -30.93 0.77
CA PRO A 29 11.09 -31.49 2.11
C PRO A 29 10.55 -30.47 3.12
N ARG A 30 9.59 -30.89 3.93
CA ARG A 30 8.94 -30.06 4.97
C ARG A 30 9.87 -29.83 6.16
N ASN A 31 10.81 -28.90 6.01
CA ASN A 31 11.83 -28.58 7.02
C ASN A 31 11.44 -27.42 7.97
N LEU A 32 10.24 -26.88 7.82
CA LEU A 32 9.68 -25.86 8.71
C LEU A 32 8.55 -26.47 9.55
N PRO A 33 8.23 -25.91 10.73
CA PRO A 33 7.03 -26.28 11.46
C PRO A 33 5.82 -26.03 10.55
N TYR A 34 5.33 -27.13 10.02
CA TYR A 34 4.14 -27.24 9.18
C TYR A 34 3.27 -28.27 9.88
N GLU A 35 1.98 -28.00 10.05
CA GLU A 35 1.13 -29.02 10.63
C GLU A 35 -0.24 -29.15 9.98
N PRO A 36 -0.76 -30.38 9.92
CA PRO A 36 -2.17 -30.71 9.71
C PRO A 36 -3.09 -30.28 10.87
N SER A 37 -2.58 -29.70 11.98
CA SER A 37 -3.40 -29.00 12.98
C SER A 37 -2.84 -27.62 13.33
N LEU A 38 -3.67 -26.60 13.11
CA LEU A 38 -3.36 -25.19 13.35
C LEU A 38 -2.89 -24.89 14.80
N GLY A 39 -3.28 -25.72 15.77
CA GLY A 39 -2.94 -25.56 17.18
C GLY A 39 -1.46 -25.79 17.51
N ALA A 40 -0.81 -26.78 16.91
CA ALA A 40 0.59 -27.12 17.21
C ALA A 40 1.55 -26.02 16.75
N VAL A 41 1.29 -25.42 15.57
CA VAL A 41 2.09 -24.30 15.04
C VAL A 41 1.96 -23.07 15.94
N VAL A 42 0.75 -22.77 16.41
CA VAL A 42 0.50 -21.64 17.32
C VAL A 42 1.21 -21.85 18.67
N GLU A 43 1.23 -23.07 19.20
CA GLU A 43 2.00 -23.40 20.40
C GLU A 43 3.50 -23.22 20.16
N TRP A 44 4.01 -23.64 18.99
CA TRP A 44 5.41 -23.46 18.62
C TRP A 44 5.82 -21.98 18.53
N ILE A 45 4.96 -21.12 17.95
CA ILE A 45 5.13 -19.66 17.90
C ILE A 45 5.14 -19.09 19.33
N THR A 46 4.18 -19.50 20.15
CA THR A 46 4.04 -19.07 21.55
C THR A 46 5.32 -19.34 22.34
N LYS A 47 5.86 -20.56 22.26
CA LYS A 47 7.13 -20.93 22.89
C LYS A 47 8.33 -20.13 22.34
N GLY A 48 8.30 -19.75 21.06
CA GLY A 48 9.31 -18.87 20.47
C GLY A 48 9.32 -17.47 21.07
N ILE A 49 8.15 -16.88 21.25
CA ILE A 49 8.02 -15.56 21.88
C ILE A 49 8.51 -15.61 23.33
N GLU A 50 8.14 -16.66 24.09
CA GLU A 50 8.61 -16.85 25.47
C GLU A 50 10.13 -17.05 25.56
N ALA A 51 10.75 -17.61 24.51
CA ALA A 51 12.20 -17.76 24.37
C ALA A 51 12.92 -16.47 23.92
N GLY A 52 12.20 -15.38 23.64
CA GLY A 52 12.78 -14.07 23.31
C GLY A 52 12.69 -13.64 21.84
N PHE A 53 12.11 -14.48 20.97
CA PHE A 53 11.85 -14.13 19.56
C PHE A 53 10.63 -13.21 19.47
N THR A 54 10.85 -11.94 19.78
CA THR A 54 9.80 -10.95 20.06
C THR A 54 9.51 -10.04 18.88
N ARG A 55 10.41 -9.94 17.90
CA ARG A 55 10.15 -9.21 16.65
C ARG A 55 9.37 -10.12 15.71
N ALA A 56 8.09 -9.88 15.58
CA ALA A 56 7.17 -10.70 14.80
C ALA A 56 6.76 -9.98 13.53
N PHE A 57 6.96 -10.65 12.39
CA PHE A 57 6.42 -10.27 11.10
C PHE A 57 5.46 -11.34 10.62
N VAL A 58 4.17 -11.00 10.54
CA VAL A 58 3.10 -11.92 10.12
C VAL A 58 2.42 -11.35 8.89
N VAL A 59 2.43 -12.11 7.80
CA VAL A 59 1.74 -11.76 6.56
C VAL A 59 0.54 -12.69 6.42
N ASN A 60 -0.66 -12.14 6.56
CA ASN A 60 -1.87 -12.88 6.23
C ASN A 60 -2.07 -12.84 4.72
N VAL A 61 -2.43 -13.97 4.13
CA VAL A 61 -2.54 -14.15 2.69
C VAL A 61 -4.00 -14.42 2.35
N GLU A 62 -4.52 -13.81 1.29
CA GLU A 62 -5.81 -14.26 0.75
C GLU A 62 -5.67 -15.69 0.22
N THR A 63 -6.73 -16.49 0.32
CA THR A 63 -6.78 -17.76 -0.43
C THR A 63 -6.42 -17.47 -1.88
N CYS A 64 -5.31 -18.04 -2.35
CA CYS A 64 -4.84 -17.96 -3.72
C CYS A 64 -5.94 -18.51 -4.65
N VAL A 65 -6.71 -17.63 -5.31
CA VAL A 65 -7.82 -17.97 -6.20
C VAL A 65 -7.62 -17.26 -7.54
N GLY A 66 -7.63 -18.02 -8.65
CA GLY A 66 -7.69 -17.46 -10.00
C GLY A 66 -6.47 -17.76 -10.89
N ALA A 67 -6.46 -17.12 -12.07
CA ALA A 67 -5.52 -17.40 -13.17
C ALA A 67 -4.04 -17.13 -12.84
N GLN A 68 -3.76 -16.22 -11.90
CA GLN A 68 -2.41 -15.89 -11.46
C GLN A 68 -1.78 -17.05 -10.67
N CYS A 69 -2.53 -17.67 -9.76
CA CYS A 69 -2.06 -18.84 -8.99
C CYS A 69 -1.85 -20.04 -9.91
N ALA A 70 -2.74 -20.25 -10.89
CA ALA A 70 -2.62 -21.31 -11.88
C ALA A 70 -1.32 -21.17 -12.70
N SER A 71 -1.00 -19.95 -13.11
CA SER A 71 0.23 -19.65 -13.86
C SER A 71 1.49 -19.86 -13.00
N ALA A 72 1.45 -19.49 -11.72
CA ALA A 72 2.55 -19.69 -10.79
C ALA A 72 2.83 -21.19 -10.53
N VAL A 73 1.79 -21.99 -10.32
CA VAL A 73 1.91 -23.45 -10.15
C VAL A 73 2.53 -24.10 -11.39
N LEU A 74 2.06 -23.75 -12.59
CA LEU A 74 2.59 -24.32 -13.83
C LEU A 74 4.05 -23.92 -14.09
N ALA A 75 4.42 -22.69 -13.76
CA ALA A 75 5.81 -22.22 -13.87
C ALA A 75 6.74 -22.94 -12.89
N GLU A 76 6.31 -23.15 -11.64
CA GLU A 76 7.10 -23.87 -10.63
C GLU A 76 7.27 -25.36 -11.02
N LEU A 77 6.21 -25.99 -11.55
CA LEU A 77 6.28 -27.36 -12.07
C LEU A 77 7.25 -27.47 -13.25
N GLU A 78 7.24 -26.51 -14.17
CA GLU A 78 8.20 -26.46 -15.28
C GLU A 78 9.63 -26.32 -14.79
N GLN A 79 9.87 -25.40 -13.85
CA GLN A 79 11.20 -25.19 -13.27
C GLN A 79 11.73 -26.45 -12.58
N ARG A 80 10.84 -27.25 -12.00
CA ARG A 80 11.18 -28.48 -11.29
C ARG A 80 11.29 -29.71 -12.20
N GLY A 81 11.01 -29.57 -13.49
CA GLY A 81 11.18 -30.63 -14.48
C GLY A 81 9.95 -31.53 -14.68
N ALA A 82 8.76 -31.09 -14.28
CA ALA A 82 7.52 -31.81 -14.56
C ALA A 82 7.31 -31.96 -16.09
N THR A 83 6.82 -33.13 -16.51
CA THR A 83 6.64 -33.42 -17.93
C THR A 83 5.60 -32.50 -18.56
N ALA A 84 5.68 -32.30 -19.88
CA ALA A 84 4.66 -31.53 -20.61
C ALA A 84 3.25 -32.15 -20.46
N GLY A 85 3.17 -33.48 -20.33
CA GLY A 85 1.91 -34.19 -20.07
C GLY A 85 1.32 -33.88 -18.69
N ASP A 86 2.14 -33.94 -17.63
CA ASP A 86 1.69 -33.61 -16.28
C ASP A 86 1.27 -32.14 -16.16
N ARG A 87 2.01 -31.22 -16.78
CA ARG A 87 1.66 -29.80 -16.83
C ARG A 87 0.36 -29.53 -17.59
N ALA A 88 0.13 -30.23 -18.70
CA ALA A 88 -1.12 -30.12 -19.45
C ALA A 88 -2.32 -30.66 -18.65
N PHE A 89 -2.13 -31.77 -17.92
CA PHE A 89 -3.15 -32.32 -17.03
C PHE A 89 -3.51 -31.36 -15.90
N VAL A 90 -2.49 -30.79 -15.24
CA VAL A 90 -2.69 -29.76 -14.20
C VAL A 90 -3.37 -28.52 -14.78
N ALA A 91 -2.95 -28.03 -15.94
CA ALA A 91 -3.58 -26.87 -16.58
C ALA A 91 -5.07 -27.11 -16.88
N ALA A 92 -5.43 -28.31 -17.37
CA ALA A 92 -6.82 -28.68 -17.61
C ALA A 92 -7.63 -28.74 -16.30
N ALA A 93 -7.08 -29.37 -15.25
CA ALA A 93 -7.71 -29.43 -13.93
C ALA A 93 -7.90 -28.05 -13.27
N LEU A 94 -7.00 -27.10 -13.54
CA LEU A 94 -7.08 -25.73 -13.04
C LEU A 94 -8.15 -24.89 -13.78
N VAL A 95 -8.46 -25.21 -15.05
CA VAL A 95 -9.46 -24.50 -15.87
C VAL A 95 -10.90 -24.90 -15.54
N ASP A 96 -11.12 -26.17 -15.16
CA ASP A 96 -12.47 -26.75 -14.99
C ASP A 96 -13.17 -26.37 -13.67
N THR A 97 -12.51 -25.62 -12.78
CA THR A 97 -12.98 -25.37 -11.40
C THR A 97 -13.77 -24.08 -11.17
N GLY A 98 -14.17 -23.37 -12.23
CA GLY A 98 -15.14 -22.25 -12.23
C GLY A 98 -15.47 -21.60 -10.89
N ALA A 99 -14.76 -20.52 -10.53
CA ALA A 99 -14.95 -19.72 -9.31
C ALA A 99 -14.77 -20.43 -7.94
N GLN A 100 -14.45 -21.73 -7.90
CA GLN A 100 -13.94 -22.40 -6.69
C GLN A 100 -12.44 -22.63 -6.83
N SER A 101 -11.68 -22.45 -5.74
CA SER A 101 -10.21 -22.51 -5.79
C SER A 101 -9.75 -23.88 -6.30
N PRO A 102 -8.81 -23.95 -7.25
CA PRO A 102 -8.19 -25.21 -7.65
C PRO A 102 -7.44 -25.94 -6.51
N LEU A 103 -7.27 -25.26 -5.36
CA LEU A 103 -6.63 -25.74 -4.14
C LEU A 103 -7.63 -26.16 -3.05
N GLN A 104 -8.93 -26.29 -3.36
CA GLN A 104 -9.93 -26.57 -2.34
C GLN A 104 -10.60 -27.94 -2.43
N ARG A 105 -10.64 -28.63 -3.59
CA ARG A 105 -11.21 -29.98 -3.72
C ARG A 105 -10.59 -30.78 -4.88
N GLY A 106 -10.25 -32.05 -4.61
CA GLY A 106 -9.71 -33.00 -5.58
C GLY A 106 -8.38 -33.64 -5.11
N PRO A 107 -8.00 -34.81 -5.63
CA PRO A 107 -6.79 -35.54 -5.20
C PRO A 107 -5.48 -34.78 -5.46
N LEU A 108 -5.45 -33.85 -6.42
CA LEU A 108 -4.28 -32.99 -6.71
C LEU A 108 -4.09 -31.83 -5.72
N SER A 109 -5.16 -31.43 -5.04
CA SER A 109 -5.20 -30.19 -4.23
C SER A 109 -4.08 -30.07 -3.18
N PRO A 110 -3.73 -31.12 -2.41
CA PRO A 110 -2.67 -31.01 -1.40
C PRO A 110 -1.29 -30.80 -2.03
N VAL A 111 -1.01 -31.49 -3.14
CA VAL A 111 0.28 -31.43 -3.82
C VAL A 111 0.46 -30.08 -4.50
N LEU A 112 -0.58 -29.55 -5.14
CA LEU A 112 -0.52 -28.22 -5.77
C LEU A 112 -0.36 -27.10 -4.75
N ALA A 113 -0.96 -27.21 -3.56
CA ALA A 113 -0.77 -26.25 -2.48
C ALA A 113 0.68 -26.24 -1.96
N ASP A 114 1.32 -27.41 -1.91
CA ASP A 114 2.72 -27.54 -1.50
C ASP A 114 3.68 -27.01 -2.59
N VAL A 115 3.40 -27.30 -3.87
CA VAL A 115 4.17 -26.75 -5.00
C VAL A 115 4.08 -25.22 -5.04
N LEU A 116 2.89 -24.65 -4.86
CA LEU A 116 2.68 -23.21 -4.84
C LEU A 116 3.48 -22.51 -3.74
N HIS A 117 3.52 -23.10 -2.54
CA HIS A 117 4.22 -22.51 -1.40
C HIS A 117 5.71 -22.86 -1.36
N ALA A 118 6.22 -23.67 -2.29
CA ALA A 118 7.60 -24.12 -2.29
C ALA A 118 8.62 -22.97 -2.34
N THR A 119 8.35 -21.93 -3.13
CA THR A 119 9.18 -20.72 -3.22
C THR A 119 9.20 -19.94 -1.90
N VAL A 120 8.05 -19.85 -1.23
CA VAL A 120 7.91 -19.20 0.08
C VAL A 120 8.68 -19.98 1.14
N ASP A 121 8.50 -21.30 1.19
CA ASP A 121 9.19 -22.17 2.14
C ASP A 121 10.72 -22.11 1.95
N ALA A 122 11.20 -22.04 0.71
CA ALA A 122 12.63 -21.87 0.42
C ALA A 122 13.18 -20.54 0.98
N VAL A 123 12.44 -19.44 0.85
CA VAL A 123 12.84 -18.14 1.42
C VAL A 123 12.86 -18.18 2.94
N LEU A 124 11.85 -18.80 3.56
CA LEU A 124 11.80 -18.95 5.02
C LEU A 124 12.97 -19.80 5.55
N GLN A 125 13.32 -20.89 4.85
CA GLN A 125 14.50 -21.69 5.17
C GLN A 125 15.79 -20.90 5.03
N GLN A 126 15.93 -20.08 3.97
CA GLN A 126 17.09 -19.19 3.81
C GLN A 126 17.20 -18.16 4.94
N ILE A 127 16.07 -17.62 5.42
CA ILE A 127 16.06 -16.68 6.55
C ILE A 127 16.56 -17.37 7.82
N VAL A 128 16.04 -18.56 8.12
CA VAL A 128 16.50 -19.35 9.28
C VAL A 128 17.99 -19.68 9.15
N ALA A 129 18.44 -20.14 7.99
CA ALA A 129 19.84 -20.47 7.75
C ALA A 129 20.77 -19.25 7.89
N ALA A 130 20.38 -18.10 7.32
CA ALA A 130 21.15 -16.86 7.40
C ALA A 130 21.19 -16.26 8.82
N SER A 131 20.27 -16.68 9.69
CA SER A 131 20.22 -16.24 11.09
C SER A 131 21.07 -17.08 12.04
N ARG A 132 21.80 -18.07 11.53
CA ARG A 132 22.67 -18.94 12.35
C ARG A 132 24.01 -18.25 12.62
N GLU A 133 24.37 -18.13 13.90
CA GLU A 133 25.69 -17.70 14.36
C GLU A 133 26.22 -18.79 15.31
N GLY A 134 27.19 -19.61 14.85
CA GLY A 134 27.65 -20.78 15.59
C GLY A 134 26.54 -21.83 15.79
N SER A 135 26.27 -22.18 17.05
CA SER A 135 25.19 -23.10 17.42
C SER A 135 23.83 -22.40 17.63
N GLU A 136 23.80 -21.07 17.63
CA GLU A 136 22.59 -20.29 17.88
C GLU A 136 21.86 -19.95 16.58
N THR A 137 20.54 -19.79 16.67
CA THR A 137 19.67 -19.42 15.54
C THR A 137 18.77 -18.29 15.97
N HIS A 138 18.87 -17.14 15.29
CA HIS A 138 18.23 -15.88 15.69
C HIS A 138 16.92 -15.58 14.96
N ALA A 139 16.50 -16.43 14.01
CA ALA A 139 15.21 -16.36 13.34
C ALA A 139 14.46 -17.70 13.38
N ARG A 140 13.13 -17.61 13.49
CA ARG A 140 12.19 -18.72 13.52
C ARG A 140 11.05 -18.43 12.57
N CYS A 141 10.81 -19.32 11.61
CA CYS A 141 9.75 -19.16 10.62
C CYS A 141 8.73 -20.28 10.74
N ALA A 142 7.46 -19.97 10.45
CA ALA A 142 6.38 -20.94 10.36
C ALA A 142 5.40 -20.54 9.25
N ARG A 143 4.73 -21.54 8.67
CA ARG A 143 3.65 -21.34 7.70
C ARG A 143 2.35 -21.90 8.27
N LEU A 144 1.30 -21.10 8.14
CA LEU A 144 -0.10 -21.42 8.43
C LEU A 144 -0.84 -21.33 7.08
N GLU A 145 -1.95 -22.04 6.93
CA GLU A 145 -2.70 -22.15 5.66
C GLU A 145 -2.95 -20.80 4.97
N HIS A 146 -3.20 -19.74 5.75
CA HIS A 146 -3.42 -18.38 5.26
C HIS A 146 -2.50 -17.33 5.89
N ALA A 147 -1.35 -17.75 6.46
CA ALA A 147 -0.40 -16.80 7.03
C ALA A 147 1.03 -17.31 7.02
N VAL A 148 1.97 -16.39 6.79
CA VAL A 148 3.40 -16.63 6.96
C VAL A 148 3.86 -15.88 8.20
N VAL A 149 4.59 -16.56 9.09
CA VAL A 149 5.08 -16.01 10.36
C VAL A 149 6.59 -16.07 10.38
N VAL A 150 7.22 -14.93 10.65
CA VAL A 150 8.67 -14.78 10.83
C VAL A 150 8.92 -14.10 12.17
N LEU A 151 9.62 -14.78 13.07
CA LEU A 151 10.00 -14.29 14.38
C LEU A 151 11.51 -14.12 14.44
N PHE A 152 11.97 -13.01 15.01
CA PHE A 152 13.38 -12.76 15.30
C PHE A 152 13.56 -12.39 16.77
N ASP A 153 14.71 -12.75 17.33
CA ASP A 153 15.18 -12.12 18.55
C ASP A 153 15.78 -10.72 18.28
N HIS A 154 16.31 -10.08 19.32
CA HIS A 154 16.92 -8.75 19.27
C HIS A 154 18.44 -8.77 18.98
N HIS A 155 18.94 -9.77 18.27
CA HIS A 155 20.37 -9.85 17.94
C HIS A 155 20.83 -8.66 17.07
N GLU A 156 21.66 -7.77 17.62
CA GLU A 156 21.98 -6.45 17.04
C GLU A 156 22.64 -6.54 15.65
N LYS A 157 23.55 -7.51 15.45
CA LYS A 157 24.26 -7.70 14.17
C LYS A 157 23.36 -8.18 13.04
N LEU A 158 22.18 -8.74 13.36
CA LEU A 158 21.25 -9.33 12.39
C LEU A 158 20.02 -8.44 12.15
N ASN A 159 20.06 -7.18 12.58
CA ASN A 159 18.99 -6.20 12.30
C ASN A 159 18.73 -6.02 10.80
N TRP A 160 19.79 -6.06 9.98
CA TRP A 160 19.67 -5.99 8.52
C TRP A 160 18.91 -7.20 7.96
N LEU A 161 19.08 -8.39 8.57
CA LEU A 161 18.44 -9.62 8.11
C LEU A 161 16.95 -9.58 8.38
N PHE A 162 16.51 -8.99 9.50
CA PHE A 162 15.08 -8.79 9.77
C PHE A 162 14.42 -7.87 8.73
N ALA A 163 15.07 -6.74 8.39
CA ALA A 163 14.57 -5.84 7.34
C ALA A 163 14.54 -6.54 5.96
N GLY A 164 15.57 -7.32 5.63
CA GLY A 164 15.65 -8.07 4.37
C GLY A 164 14.64 -9.22 4.29
N ALA A 165 14.38 -9.92 5.40
CA ALA A 165 13.43 -11.01 5.49
C ALA A 165 12.01 -10.56 5.13
N LYS A 166 11.57 -9.39 5.62
CA LYS A 166 10.26 -8.81 5.29
C LYS A 166 10.06 -8.61 3.79
N HIS A 167 11.09 -8.14 3.11
CA HIS A 167 11.05 -7.93 1.66
C HIS A 167 11.03 -9.26 0.89
N LYS A 168 11.94 -10.19 1.24
CA LYS A 168 12.03 -11.49 0.57
C LYS A 168 10.75 -12.32 0.70
N VAL A 169 10.08 -12.26 1.86
CA VAL A 169 8.80 -12.95 2.08
C VAL A 169 7.69 -12.36 1.22
N ARG A 170 7.60 -11.02 1.13
CA ARG A 170 6.61 -10.36 0.25
C ARG A 170 6.85 -10.68 -1.23
N ASP A 171 8.11 -10.65 -1.68
CA ASP A 171 8.48 -11.01 -3.05
C ASP A 171 8.16 -12.48 -3.37
N ALA A 172 8.42 -13.40 -2.43
CA ALA A 172 8.07 -14.82 -2.59
C ALA A 172 6.55 -15.04 -2.67
N LEU A 173 5.76 -14.34 -1.85
CA LEU A 173 4.30 -14.40 -1.89
C LEU A 173 3.75 -13.85 -3.22
N ALA A 174 4.28 -12.73 -3.70
CA ALA A 174 3.91 -12.17 -5.00
C ALA A 174 4.23 -13.14 -6.16
N LYS A 175 5.40 -13.79 -6.14
CA LYS A 175 5.77 -14.83 -7.13
C LYS A 175 4.87 -16.06 -7.08
N ALA A 176 4.41 -16.43 -5.88
CA ALA A 176 3.41 -17.48 -5.69
C ALA A 176 1.99 -17.04 -6.11
N GLY A 177 1.80 -15.82 -6.64
CA GLY A 177 0.48 -15.31 -7.03
C GLY A 177 -0.48 -15.14 -5.84
N CYS A 178 0.08 -15.01 -4.63
CA CYS A 178 -0.65 -14.90 -3.38
C CYS A 178 -0.62 -13.44 -2.91
N ASP A 179 -1.79 -12.80 -2.90
CA ASP A 179 -1.90 -11.39 -2.53
C ASP A 179 -1.82 -11.25 -0.99
N PRO A 180 -0.79 -10.58 -0.45
CA PRO A 180 -0.74 -10.30 0.97
C PRO A 180 -1.88 -9.36 1.35
N ARG A 181 -2.67 -9.71 2.38
CA ARG A 181 -3.58 -8.76 3.02
C ARG A 181 -2.75 -7.73 3.78
N VAL A 182 -2.38 -6.66 3.09
CA VAL A 182 -1.54 -5.58 3.63
C VAL A 182 -2.16 -5.02 4.91
N ALA A 183 -3.49 -4.85 4.95
CA ALA A 183 -4.23 -4.37 6.12
C ALA A 183 -4.18 -5.31 7.34
N LEU A 184 -3.91 -6.60 7.14
CA LEU A 184 -3.81 -7.61 8.20
C LEU A 184 -2.36 -8.05 8.47
N THR A 185 -1.39 -7.46 7.77
CA THR A 185 0.03 -7.72 7.99
C THR A 185 0.47 -7.05 9.29
N GLN A 186 1.12 -7.82 10.17
CA GLN A 186 1.58 -7.35 11.47
C GLN A 186 3.11 -7.31 11.49
N ASP A 187 3.68 -6.18 11.90
CA ASP A 187 5.11 -5.96 12.12
C ASP A 187 5.25 -5.38 13.53
N LEU A 188 5.46 -6.28 14.50
CA LEU A 188 5.30 -6.01 15.92
C LEU A 188 6.58 -6.35 16.69
N ASP A 189 6.85 -5.59 17.75
CA ASP A 189 7.81 -5.98 18.78
C ASP A 189 7.06 -6.31 20.07
N LEU A 190 7.08 -7.59 20.44
CA LEU A 190 6.37 -8.15 21.59
C LEU A 190 7.23 -8.14 22.87
N ALA A 191 8.41 -7.50 22.87
CA ALA A 191 9.33 -7.49 24.01
C ALA A 191 8.76 -6.82 25.27
N GLN A 192 7.79 -5.91 25.11
CA GLN A 192 7.08 -5.26 26.21
C GLN A 192 5.70 -5.88 26.49
N GLY A 193 5.39 -7.01 25.86
CA GLY A 193 4.03 -7.55 25.79
C GLY A 193 3.25 -6.98 24.61
N GLY A 194 2.05 -7.50 24.38
CA GLY A 194 1.23 -7.13 23.24
C GLY A 194 0.30 -8.26 22.81
N LYS A 195 -0.25 -8.14 21.60
CA LYS A 195 -1.12 -9.16 21.01
C LYS A 195 -0.64 -9.45 19.59
N LEU A 196 -0.59 -10.72 19.26
CA LEU A 196 -0.29 -11.21 17.92
C LEU A 196 -1.51 -11.99 17.41
N PHE A 197 -2.05 -11.58 16.26
CA PHE A 197 -3.19 -12.24 15.66
C PHE A 197 -2.72 -13.25 14.61
N LEU A 198 -3.20 -14.48 14.73
CA LEU A 198 -2.97 -15.55 13.76
C LEU A 198 -4.35 -16.01 13.25
N PRO A 199 -4.44 -16.63 12.07
CA PRO A 199 -5.72 -17.19 11.60
C PRO A 199 -6.37 -18.06 12.68
N GLY A 200 -7.55 -17.65 13.18
CA GLY A 200 -8.30 -18.36 14.23
C GLY A 200 -7.76 -18.27 15.66
N TYR A 201 -6.68 -17.52 15.91
CA TYR A 201 -6.03 -17.42 17.23
C TYR A 201 -5.56 -16.00 17.56
N GLU A 202 -5.65 -15.64 18.84
CA GLU A 202 -5.03 -14.45 19.43
C GLU A 202 -3.97 -14.93 20.43
N VAL A 203 -2.71 -14.54 20.23
CA VAL A 203 -1.62 -14.79 21.17
C VAL A 203 -1.39 -13.52 21.99
N ILE A 204 -1.70 -13.59 23.28
CA ILE A 204 -1.57 -12.49 24.23
C ILE A 204 -0.24 -12.64 24.96
N VAL A 205 0.66 -11.68 24.75
CA VAL A 205 1.99 -11.66 25.37
C VAL A 205 1.97 -10.70 26.55
N THR A 206 2.34 -11.21 27.72
CA THR A 206 2.48 -10.41 28.94
C THR A 206 3.91 -10.50 29.46
N ARG A 207 4.46 -9.36 29.88
CA ARG A 207 5.76 -9.33 30.53
C ARG A 207 5.57 -9.34 32.04
N ARG A 208 6.04 -10.40 32.71
CA ARG A 208 6.08 -10.47 34.18
C ARG A 208 7.53 -10.49 34.64
N ARG A 209 7.96 -9.41 35.31
CA ARG A 209 9.37 -9.18 35.67
C ARG A 209 10.27 -9.23 34.42
N LYS A 210 11.28 -10.11 34.41
CA LYS A 210 12.22 -10.31 33.28
C LYS A 210 11.81 -11.43 32.32
N ARG A 211 10.64 -12.04 32.48
CA ARG A 211 10.16 -13.14 31.61
C ARG A 211 8.92 -12.73 30.82
N LEU A 212 8.83 -13.26 29.61
CA LEU A 212 7.65 -13.17 28.76
C LEU A 212 6.79 -14.40 28.98
N HIS A 213 5.48 -14.21 28.99
CA HIS A 213 4.48 -15.25 29.04
C HIS A 213 3.51 -15.02 27.90
N ALA A 214 3.30 -16.03 27.06
CA ALA A 214 2.39 -15.95 25.93
C ALA A 214 1.23 -16.94 26.15
N GLN A 215 -0.01 -16.42 26.07
CA GLN A 215 -1.23 -17.20 26.23
C GLN A 215 -2.00 -17.19 24.91
N THR A 216 -2.39 -18.37 24.45
CA THR A 216 -3.17 -18.52 23.22
C THR A 216 -4.66 -18.56 23.53
N ARG A 217 -5.44 -17.75 22.81
CA ARG A 217 -6.91 -17.76 22.83
C ARG A 217 -7.43 -18.10 21.44
N ARG A 218 -8.29 -19.11 21.34
CA ARG A 218 -8.97 -19.44 20.07
C ARG A 218 -10.08 -18.42 19.81
N LEU A 219 -10.13 -17.91 18.59
CA LEU A 219 -11.19 -17.01 18.12
C LEU A 219 -12.28 -17.88 17.44
N GLY A 220 -13.54 -17.75 17.85
CA GLY A 220 -14.67 -18.49 17.26
C GLY A 220 -14.85 -18.14 15.77
N GLY A 221 -15.33 -19.12 14.98
CA GLY A 221 -15.28 -19.15 13.51
C GLY A 221 -16.15 -18.17 12.72
N ASP A 222 -16.14 -16.89 13.07
CA ASP A 222 -16.52 -15.81 12.15
C ASP A 222 -15.30 -14.90 11.97
N ALA A 223 -15.07 -14.46 10.73
CA ALA A 223 -13.93 -13.68 10.22
C ALA A 223 -13.22 -12.75 11.24
N PRO A 224 -11.89 -12.53 11.11
CA PRO A 224 -11.13 -11.73 12.06
C PRO A 224 -11.76 -10.34 12.24
N ARG A 225 -12.25 -10.07 13.45
CA ARG A 225 -12.63 -8.73 13.87
C ARG A 225 -11.38 -7.86 13.85
N GLU A 226 -11.47 -6.72 13.18
CA GLU A 226 -10.48 -5.65 13.27
C GLU A 226 -10.13 -5.40 14.74
N PRO A 227 -8.83 -5.18 15.07
CA PRO A 227 -8.45 -4.85 16.43
C PRO A 227 -8.99 -3.45 16.77
N HIS A 228 -10.16 -3.42 17.42
CA HIS A 228 -10.67 -2.24 18.08
C HIS A 228 -9.63 -1.72 19.07
N ALA A 229 -9.35 -0.43 18.92
CA ALA A 229 -8.66 0.38 19.90
C ALA A 229 -9.33 0.29 21.29
N ALA A 230 -8.49 0.60 22.29
CA ALA A 230 -8.79 0.83 23.70
C ALA A 230 -8.78 -0.45 24.57
N VAL A 231 -8.29 -0.43 25.81
CA VAL A 231 -8.62 0.56 26.84
C VAL A 231 -7.52 0.63 27.91
N ALA A 232 -7.16 1.85 28.29
CA ALA A 232 -6.64 2.18 29.60
C ALA A 232 -7.79 2.16 30.62
N LEU A 233 -7.57 1.44 31.72
CA LEU A 233 -8.19 1.58 33.04
C LEU A 233 -9.66 1.18 33.23
N ASP A 234 -9.81 0.08 33.98
CA ASP A 234 -11.01 -0.34 34.69
C ASP A 234 -11.50 0.72 35.71
N ALA A 235 -12.82 0.93 35.75
CA ALA A 235 -13.54 1.23 36.97
C ALA A 235 -14.91 0.52 36.97
N LYS A 236 -15.07 -0.39 37.93
CA LYS A 236 -16.23 -1.24 38.28
C LYS A 236 -17.58 -0.51 38.39
N MET A 237 -18.69 -1.19 38.08
CA MET A 237 -19.78 -1.62 39.02
C MET A 237 -20.96 -2.34 38.29
N PRO A 238 -21.92 -3.00 39.00
CA PRO A 238 -22.28 -4.41 38.78
C PRO A 238 -23.63 -4.72 38.10
N ASP A 239 -23.80 -6.03 37.86
CA ASP A 239 -24.97 -6.87 37.50
C ASP A 239 -26.35 -6.43 38.05
N PRO A 240 -27.45 -6.67 37.31
CA PRO A 240 -28.35 -7.72 37.80
C PRO A 240 -28.99 -8.62 36.73
N LYS A 241 -28.98 -9.90 37.09
CA LYS A 241 -29.78 -11.06 36.70
C LYS A 241 -31.24 -10.85 36.22
N THR A 242 -31.63 -11.86 35.42
CA THR A 242 -32.96 -12.44 35.13
C THR A 242 -33.96 -11.64 34.31
N GLU A 243 -34.26 -12.07 33.07
CA GLU A 243 -35.44 -12.91 32.80
C GLU A 243 -35.53 -13.44 31.36
N SER A 244 -36.33 -14.51 31.25
CA SER A 244 -36.53 -15.50 30.18
C SER A 244 -36.86 -15.05 28.74
N ALA A 245 -36.59 -16.00 27.83
CA ALA A 245 -36.86 -15.97 26.40
C ALA A 245 -38.35 -15.92 26.01
N ARG A 246 -38.73 -14.99 25.12
CA ARG A 246 -39.85 -15.13 24.15
C ARG A 246 -39.53 -14.38 22.84
N ARG A 247 -39.91 -15.01 21.72
CA ARG A 247 -39.81 -14.69 20.27
C ARG A 247 -39.77 -13.19 19.83
N PRO A 248 -39.20 -12.87 18.63
CA PRO A 248 -38.75 -11.51 18.30
C PRO A 248 -39.92 -10.53 18.14
N ARG A 249 -39.96 -9.51 18.99
CA ARG A 249 -40.85 -8.35 18.84
C ARG A 249 -40.10 -7.21 18.16
N ARG A 250 -40.69 -6.71 17.09
CA ARG A 250 -40.28 -5.55 16.27
C ARG A 250 -39.73 -4.41 17.13
N TRP A 251 -38.55 -3.91 16.78
CA TRP A 251 -37.87 -2.77 17.40
C TRP A 251 -38.72 -1.48 17.29
N PRO A 252 -38.82 -0.64 18.35
CA PRO A 252 -39.77 0.45 18.41
C PRO A 252 -39.12 1.80 18.08
N ALA A 253 -38.90 2.11 16.80
CA ALA A 253 -38.54 3.47 16.37
C ALA A 253 -39.60 4.52 16.80
N TRP A 254 -40.85 4.09 17.02
CA TRP A 254 -41.96 4.95 17.43
C TRP A 254 -41.95 5.34 18.92
N ALA A 255 -41.33 4.55 19.80
CA ALA A 255 -41.31 4.86 21.24
C ALA A 255 -40.26 5.92 21.61
N PHE A 256 -39.25 6.09 20.76
CA PHE A 256 -38.26 7.17 20.87
C PHE A 256 -38.82 8.49 20.31
N LEU A 257 -39.48 8.43 19.13
CA LEU A 257 -40.21 9.58 18.58
C LEU A 257 -41.31 10.08 19.54
N GLY A 258 -42.04 9.18 20.20
CA GLY A 258 -43.12 9.55 21.13
C GLY A 258 -42.66 10.24 22.42
N ARG A 259 -41.39 10.11 22.80
CA ARG A 259 -40.79 10.83 23.94
C ARG A 259 -40.29 12.22 23.54
N LEU A 260 -39.73 12.35 22.35
CA LEU A 260 -39.36 13.64 21.76
C LEU A 260 -40.58 14.55 21.52
N THR A 261 -41.72 13.99 21.10
CA THR A 261 -42.95 14.78 20.87
C THR A 261 -43.63 15.26 22.15
N ARG A 262 -43.41 14.59 23.30
CA ARG A 262 -43.92 15.04 24.60
C ARG A 262 -43.09 16.18 25.20
N ALA A 263 -41.81 16.27 24.88
CA ALA A 263 -40.96 17.37 25.31
C ALA A 263 -41.19 18.68 24.51
N VAL A 264 -41.78 18.58 23.32
CA VAL A 264 -41.96 19.72 22.39
C VAL A 264 -43.44 20.07 22.15
N GLY A 265 -44.39 19.36 22.78
CA GLY A 265 -45.80 19.78 22.84
C GLY A 265 -46.58 19.70 21.52
N VAL A 266 -46.18 18.86 20.55
CA VAL A 266 -46.89 18.73 19.27
C VAL A 266 -47.63 17.38 19.19
N PRO A 267 -48.97 17.36 19.06
CA PRO A 267 -49.73 16.12 19.00
C PRO A 267 -49.60 15.42 17.64
N ILE A 268 -49.22 14.14 17.68
CA ILE A 268 -48.99 13.23 16.52
C ILE A 268 -50.24 13.01 15.63
N ARG A 269 -51.44 13.45 16.03
CA ARG A 269 -52.66 13.30 15.20
C ARG A 269 -52.62 14.12 13.90
N TRP A 270 -51.71 15.07 13.75
CA TRP A 270 -51.60 15.92 12.56
C TRP A 270 -50.77 15.32 11.41
N LEU A 271 -49.93 14.32 11.68
CA LEU A 271 -48.99 13.77 10.69
C LEU A 271 -49.51 12.53 9.93
N ARG A 272 -50.72 12.06 10.24
CA ARG A 272 -51.30 10.87 9.58
C ARG A 272 -52.33 11.17 8.49
N SER A 273 -52.63 12.44 8.20
CA SER A 273 -53.64 12.84 7.22
C SER A 273 -53.14 13.79 6.14
N VAL A 274 -51.82 13.92 5.96
CA VAL A 274 -51.26 14.81 4.92
C VAL A 274 -50.86 13.97 3.71
N GLU A 275 -51.78 13.80 2.77
CA GLU A 275 -51.42 13.54 1.38
C GLU A 275 -50.65 14.76 0.87
N LEU A 276 -49.37 14.56 0.56
CA LEU A 276 -48.47 15.61 0.08
C LEU A 276 -48.86 15.99 -1.36
N SER A 277 -49.68 17.04 -1.49
CA SER A 277 -49.84 17.74 -2.77
C SER A 277 -48.84 18.90 -2.88
N PRO A 278 -48.47 19.33 -4.10
CA PRO A 278 -47.46 20.39 -4.33
C PRO A 278 -47.80 21.77 -3.72
N HIS A 279 -49.02 21.97 -3.21
CA HIS A 279 -49.47 23.23 -2.66
C HIS A 279 -49.19 23.42 -1.15
N THR A 280 -48.83 22.35 -0.42
CA THR A 280 -48.53 22.44 1.03
C THR A 280 -47.07 22.79 1.36
N LEU A 281 -46.14 22.68 0.40
CA LEU A 281 -44.73 23.08 0.58
C LEU A 281 -44.53 24.60 0.66
N GLY A 282 -45.45 25.41 0.12
CA GLY A 282 -45.38 26.87 0.15
C GLY A 282 -45.71 27.51 1.51
N LEU A 283 -46.32 26.77 2.44
CA LEU A 283 -46.72 27.27 3.76
C LEU A 283 -45.72 26.96 4.88
N LEU A 284 -44.77 26.05 4.62
CA LEU A 284 -43.72 25.66 5.56
C LEU A 284 -42.84 26.85 6.02
N PRO A 285 -42.41 27.76 5.12
CA PRO A 285 -41.63 28.94 5.52
C PRO A 285 -42.42 29.90 6.41
N VAL A 286 -43.74 30.03 6.18
CA VAL A 286 -44.62 30.91 6.96
C VAL A 286 -44.87 30.36 8.36
N ALA A 287 -45.03 29.04 8.51
CA ALA A 287 -45.16 28.38 9.80
C ALA A 287 -43.85 28.45 10.61
N ILE A 288 -42.70 28.24 9.96
CA ILE A 288 -41.37 28.39 10.56
C ILE A 288 -41.13 29.84 11.00
N PHE A 289 -41.52 30.83 10.18
CA PHE A 289 -41.38 32.25 10.52
C PHE A 289 -42.27 32.66 11.70
N ARG A 290 -43.52 32.16 11.78
CA ARG A 290 -44.40 32.42 12.94
C ARG A 290 -43.90 31.75 14.22
N TYR A 291 -43.32 30.55 14.12
CA TYR A 291 -42.72 29.83 15.25
C TYR A 291 -41.46 30.55 15.78
N ILE A 292 -40.57 31.01 14.89
CA ILE A 292 -39.38 31.80 15.24
C ILE A 292 -39.76 33.14 15.90
N ARG A 293 -40.83 33.78 15.43
CA ARG A 293 -41.34 35.04 15.99
C ARG A 293 -41.98 34.86 17.38
N ALA A 294 -42.58 33.71 17.66
CA ALA A 294 -43.22 33.38 18.94
C ALA A 294 -42.21 32.91 20.01
N HIS A 295 -41.10 32.29 19.61
CA HIS A 295 -40.09 31.72 20.52
C HIS A 295 -38.72 32.41 20.35
N ARG A 296 -38.69 33.73 20.57
CA ARG A 296 -37.55 34.63 20.30
C ARG A 296 -36.20 34.20 20.89
N THR A 297 -36.19 33.51 22.03
CA THR A 297 -34.96 33.02 22.67
C THR A 297 -34.57 31.61 22.22
N VAL A 298 -35.53 30.69 22.11
CA VAL A 298 -35.25 29.28 21.75
C VAL A 298 -34.84 29.15 20.28
N ALA A 299 -35.44 29.92 19.38
CA ALA A 299 -35.05 29.92 17.97
C ALA A 299 -33.67 30.57 17.75
N ALA A 300 -33.35 31.65 18.48
CA ALA A 300 -32.03 32.27 18.43
C ALA A 300 -30.93 31.33 18.99
N ILE A 301 -31.20 30.64 20.10
CA ILE A 301 -30.31 29.61 20.65
C ILE A 301 -30.14 28.45 19.67
N GLY A 302 -31.21 27.99 19.02
CA GLY A 302 -31.14 26.93 18.02
C GLY A 302 -30.30 27.30 16.79
N VAL A 303 -30.44 28.53 16.28
CA VAL A 303 -29.63 29.05 15.17
C VAL A 303 -28.16 29.22 15.60
N CYS A 304 -27.90 29.75 16.80
CA CYS A 304 -26.54 29.87 17.33
C CYS A 304 -25.88 28.51 17.58
N MET A 305 -26.64 27.51 18.06
CA MET A 305 -26.16 26.13 18.26
C MET A 305 -25.86 25.45 16.93
N ALA A 306 -26.72 25.61 15.92
CA ALA A 306 -26.50 25.07 14.58
C ALA A 306 -25.29 25.74 13.91
N ALA A 307 -25.14 27.07 14.04
CA ALA A 307 -23.97 27.80 13.56
C ALA A 307 -22.69 27.40 14.31
N ALA A 308 -22.75 27.22 15.63
CA ALA A 308 -21.63 26.75 16.42
C ALA A 308 -21.22 25.32 16.04
N LEU A 309 -22.19 24.42 15.80
CA LEU A 309 -21.93 23.06 15.36
C LEU A 309 -21.37 23.01 13.92
N ALA A 310 -21.85 23.89 13.03
CA ALA A 310 -21.29 24.06 11.70
C ALA A 310 -19.85 24.62 11.75
N CYS A 311 -19.57 25.59 12.61
CA CYS A 311 -18.21 26.07 12.84
C CYS A 311 -17.32 25.00 13.48
N LEU A 312 -17.83 24.22 14.44
CA LEU A 312 -17.07 23.14 15.07
C LEU A 312 -16.75 22.01 14.09
N THR A 313 -17.67 21.70 13.18
CA THR A 313 -17.45 20.71 12.12
C THR A 313 -16.46 21.23 11.09
N LEU A 314 -16.54 22.51 10.70
CA LEU A 314 -15.54 23.14 9.83
C LEU A 314 -14.15 23.16 10.47
N VAL A 315 -14.04 23.55 11.75
CA VAL A 315 -12.78 23.53 12.51
C VAL A 315 -12.29 22.10 12.72
N ALA A 316 -13.17 21.13 12.96
CA ALA A 316 -12.78 19.73 13.05
C ALA A 316 -12.30 19.20 11.69
N THR A 317 -12.95 19.52 10.57
CA THR A 317 -12.45 19.17 9.24
C THR A 317 -11.14 19.87 8.90
N ASP A 318 -10.90 21.08 9.41
CA ASP A 318 -9.64 21.80 9.20
C ASP A 318 -8.52 21.24 10.10
N VAL A 319 -8.81 20.92 11.37
CA VAL A 319 -7.86 20.33 12.33
C VAL A 319 -7.53 18.87 12.00
N TYR A 320 -8.51 18.06 11.58
CA TYR A 320 -8.30 16.66 11.17
C TYR A 320 -7.93 16.53 9.68
N GLY A 321 -8.25 17.53 8.85
CA GLY A 321 -7.83 17.62 7.45
C GLY A 321 -6.41 18.16 7.25
N ASN A 322 -5.89 19.01 8.15
CA ASN A 322 -4.56 19.64 8.03
C ASN A 322 -3.40 18.88 8.69
N LEU A 323 -3.37 17.55 8.61
CA LEU A 323 -2.09 16.83 8.75
C LEU A 323 -1.24 16.92 7.48
N SER A 324 -1.84 17.34 6.37
CA SER A 324 -1.09 17.72 5.18
C SER A 324 -0.36 19.02 5.40
N GLY A 325 0.96 19.02 5.23
CA GLY A 325 1.77 20.20 5.47
C GLY A 325 3.26 19.98 5.24
N GLU A 326 3.98 21.09 5.17
CA GLU A 326 5.41 21.12 4.93
C GLU A 326 6.13 21.77 6.11
N THR A 327 7.22 21.13 6.54
CA THR A 327 8.14 21.67 7.54
C THR A 327 9.50 21.92 6.89
N VAL A 328 10.26 22.89 7.38
CA VAL A 328 11.59 23.19 6.84
C VAL A 328 12.49 21.95 6.98
N ALA A 329 13.15 21.56 5.88
CA ALA A 329 14.03 20.40 5.91
C ALA A 329 15.28 20.70 6.77
N PRO A 330 15.57 19.89 7.80
CA PRO A 330 16.69 20.16 8.69
C PRO A 330 18.03 20.01 7.95
N LYS A 331 19.00 20.89 8.28
CA LYS A 331 20.36 20.88 7.72
C LYS A 331 20.41 20.98 6.19
N ARG A 332 19.42 21.63 5.57
CA ARG A 332 19.39 21.92 4.12
C ARG A 332 19.41 23.42 3.84
N PRO A 333 19.86 23.85 2.64
CA PRO A 333 19.77 25.24 2.23
C PRO A 333 18.33 25.79 2.29
N PRO A 334 18.15 27.13 2.32
CA PRO A 334 16.83 27.73 2.27
C PRO A 334 16.03 27.27 1.04
N GLY A 335 14.73 27.02 1.26
CA GLY A 335 13.80 26.57 0.21
C GLY A 335 13.50 25.07 0.23
N PHE A 336 14.23 24.26 1.00
CA PHE A 336 13.93 22.84 1.16
C PHE A 336 12.94 22.56 2.30
N TYR A 337 12.00 21.65 2.05
CA TYR A 337 10.95 21.25 2.97
C TYR A 337 10.72 19.74 2.95
N VAL A 338 10.40 19.17 4.11
CA VAL A 338 9.82 17.82 4.23
C VAL A 338 8.32 17.98 4.37
N GLY A 339 7.59 17.37 3.45
CA GLY A 339 6.15 17.37 3.41
C GLY A 339 5.55 16.03 3.83
N GLN A 340 4.35 16.10 4.37
CA GLN A 340 3.47 14.97 4.55
C GLN A 340 2.14 15.30 3.89
N TYR A 341 1.61 14.36 3.13
CA TYR A 341 0.26 14.43 2.58
C TYR A 341 -0.61 13.42 3.34
N ASN A 342 -1.68 13.90 3.96
CA ASN A 342 -2.65 13.06 4.62
C ASN A 342 -3.77 12.70 3.65
N LYS A 343 -3.85 11.43 3.27
CA LYS A 343 -4.90 10.88 2.41
C LYS A 343 -6.20 10.64 3.20
N ALA A 344 -6.67 11.64 3.93
CA ALA A 344 -7.71 11.51 4.95
C ALA A 344 -8.89 10.62 4.50
N GLY A 345 -9.05 9.47 5.16
CA GLY A 345 -10.26 8.67 5.14
C GLY A 345 -11.10 8.95 6.40
N PRO A 346 -12.40 8.62 6.43
CA PRO A 346 -13.28 8.91 7.58
C PRO A 346 -12.85 8.27 8.91
N TRP A 347 -11.79 7.44 8.94
CA TRP A 347 -11.40 6.64 10.11
C TRP A 347 -9.89 6.62 10.43
N GLY A 348 -9.03 7.44 9.81
CA GLY A 348 -7.60 7.42 10.14
C GLY A 348 -6.69 8.38 9.36
N THR A 349 -5.45 8.49 9.83
CA THR A 349 -4.36 9.28 9.23
C THR A 349 -3.47 8.39 8.39
N ASP A 350 -3.38 8.62 7.08
CA ASP A 350 -2.50 7.87 6.19
C ASP A 350 -1.54 8.84 5.50
N LEU A 351 -0.31 8.90 6.02
CA LEU A 351 0.65 9.94 5.70
C LEU A 351 1.60 9.47 4.61
N ARG A 352 1.73 10.29 3.56
CA ARG A 352 2.66 10.08 2.46
C ARG A 352 3.77 11.13 2.52
N PRO A 353 5.01 10.72 2.84
CA PRO A 353 6.12 11.65 2.89
C PRO A 353 6.54 12.08 1.48
N TYR A 354 6.94 13.32 1.34
CA TYR A 354 7.59 13.84 0.13
C TYR A 354 8.59 14.93 0.50
N GLY A 355 9.51 15.22 -0.40
CA GLY A 355 10.38 16.38 -0.31
C GLY A 355 9.91 17.48 -1.24
N LEU A 356 10.14 18.74 -0.89
CA LEU A 356 9.79 19.88 -1.72
C LEU A 356 10.90 20.92 -1.70
N TYR A 357 11.20 21.50 -2.85
CA TYR A 357 12.04 22.69 -2.97
C TYR A 357 11.22 23.82 -3.58
N ILE A 358 11.14 24.94 -2.87
CA ILE A 358 10.57 26.20 -3.35
C ILE A 358 11.69 27.22 -3.41
N PRO A 359 12.04 27.75 -4.60
CA PRO A 359 13.07 28.77 -4.72
C PRO A 359 12.80 29.94 -3.77
N PRO A 360 13.77 30.38 -2.93
CA PRO A 360 13.53 31.44 -1.96
C PRO A 360 12.99 32.74 -2.58
N HIS A 361 13.40 33.06 -3.81
CA HIS A 361 12.94 34.25 -4.53
C HIS A 361 11.50 34.15 -5.04
N PHE A 362 10.88 32.96 -5.05
CA PHE A 362 9.46 32.80 -5.39
C PHE A 362 8.54 33.18 -4.22
N ARG A 363 9.07 33.32 -2.99
CA ARG A 363 8.26 33.74 -1.84
C ARG A 363 7.61 35.10 -2.09
N GLY A 364 6.31 35.18 -1.87
CA GLY A 364 5.52 36.41 -2.07
C GLY A 364 5.11 36.67 -3.53
N GLN A 365 5.59 35.88 -4.49
CA GLN A 365 5.12 35.97 -5.87
C GLN A 365 3.76 35.25 -6.03
N ARG A 366 2.94 35.70 -6.98
CA ARG A 366 1.59 35.16 -7.17
C ARG A 366 1.54 33.82 -7.90
N GLY A 367 2.60 33.44 -8.62
CA GLY A 367 2.61 32.30 -9.54
C GLY A 367 1.93 32.63 -10.89
N PRO A 368 1.64 31.62 -11.73
CA PRO A 368 1.91 30.21 -11.48
C PRO A 368 3.38 29.83 -11.72
N PHE A 369 3.86 28.79 -11.05
CA PHE A 369 5.28 28.37 -11.11
C PHE A 369 5.47 27.07 -11.91
N PRO A 370 6.58 26.90 -12.64
CA PRO A 370 6.92 25.61 -13.22
C PRO A 370 7.36 24.60 -12.16
N LEU A 371 7.04 23.32 -12.36
CA LEU A 371 7.33 22.23 -11.43
C LEU A 371 8.16 21.13 -12.09
N ILE A 372 9.23 20.70 -11.43
CA ILE A 372 9.95 19.46 -11.75
C ILE A 372 9.57 18.40 -10.71
N VAL A 373 9.05 17.28 -11.17
CA VAL A 373 8.78 16.09 -10.36
C VAL A 373 9.94 15.11 -10.52
N TYR A 374 10.55 14.73 -9.40
CA TYR A 374 11.69 13.84 -9.36
C TYR A 374 11.32 12.50 -8.72
N LEU A 375 11.64 11.41 -9.43
CA LEU A 375 11.51 10.04 -8.99
C LEU A 375 12.89 9.49 -8.61
N HIS A 376 13.05 9.06 -7.37
CA HIS A 376 14.33 8.58 -6.85
C HIS A 376 14.72 7.19 -7.37
N GLY A 377 16.01 6.86 -7.28
CA GLY A 377 16.53 5.54 -7.59
C GLY A 377 16.21 4.51 -6.50
N TRP A 378 16.68 3.28 -6.69
CA TRP A 378 16.44 2.20 -5.72
C TRP A 378 17.04 2.46 -4.33
N GLY A 379 18.12 3.24 -4.26
CA GLY A 379 18.85 3.54 -3.02
C GLY A 379 18.13 4.49 -2.07
N GLU A 380 17.26 5.38 -2.59
CA GLU A 380 16.65 6.47 -1.81
C GLU A 380 15.17 6.25 -1.48
N ARG A 381 14.74 4.97 -1.40
CA ARG A 381 13.36 4.58 -1.03
C ARG A 381 12.96 4.99 0.39
N ASN A 382 13.94 5.20 1.27
CA ASN A 382 13.66 5.71 2.60
C ASN A 382 13.34 7.22 2.54
N PRO A 383 12.24 7.70 3.13
CA PRO A 383 11.90 9.12 3.09
C PRO A 383 13.00 10.03 3.67
N ASN A 384 13.82 9.52 4.60
CA ASN A 384 14.94 10.27 5.18
C ASN A 384 16.12 10.46 4.21
N SER A 385 16.19 9.71 3.11
CA SER A 385 17.21 9.84 2.07
C SER A 385 16.73 10.59 0.82
N LEU A 386 15.52 11.18 0.84
CA LEU A 386 14.99 11.94 -0.33
C LEU A 386 15.91 13.05 -0.83
N PHE A 387 16.76 13.63 0.03
CA PHE A 387 17.69 14.69 -0.35
C PHE A 387 19.15 14.24 -0.50
N SER A 388 19.45 12.95 -0.42
CA SER A 388 20.84 12.48 -0.37
C SER A 388 21.50 12.28 -1.73
N ALA A 389 20.74 12.26 -2.83
CA ALA A 389 21.26 12.00 -4.18
C ALA A 389 20.41 12.68 -5.27
N GLY A 390 20.89 12.65 -6.52
CA GLY A 390 20.15 13.10 -7.69
C GLY A 390 19.83 14.59 -7.71
N LEU A 391 18.67 14.94 -8.27
CA LEU A 391 18.22 16.34 -8.39
C LEU A 391 18.24 17.11 -7.06
N PRO A 392 17.69 16.60 -5.93
CA PRO A 392 17.68 17.38 -4.69
C PRO A 392 19.08 17.67 -4.16
N LEU A 393 20.02 16.72 -4.29
CA LEU A 393 21.42 16.97 -3.92
C LEU A 393 22.07 18.02 -4.84
N SER A 394 21.80 17.96 -6.15
CA SER A 394 22.32 18.93 -7.11
C SER A 394 21.78 20.34 -6.84
N ILE A 395 20.47 20.48 -6.60
CA ILE A 395 19.87 21.77 -6.18
C ILE A 395 20.57 22.29 -4.92
N ALA A 396 20.77 21.44 -3.91
CA ALA A 396 21.36 21.85 -2.64
C ALA A 396 22.85 22.26 -2.73
N THR A 397 23.58 21.82 -3.75
CA THR A 397 25.05 21.96 -3.84
C THR A 397 25.54 22.79 -5.03
N ARG A 398 24.73 22.91 -6.09
CA ARG A 398 25.11 23.59 -7.34
C ARG A 398 24.29 24.82 -7.65
N PHE A 399 23.14 24.98 -7.01
CA PHE A 399 22.24 26.11 -7.24
C PHE A 399 22.10 26.98 -5.98
N GLY A 400 21.91 28.27 -6.19
CA GLY A 400 21.91 29.29 -5.15
C GLY A 400 22.68 30.54 -5.55
N GLU A 401 22.64 31.53 -4.68
CA GLU A 401 23.46 32.74 -4.85
C GLU A 401 24.95 32.38 -4.72
N GLY A 402 25.77 32.83 -5.67
CA GLY A 402 27.21 32.56 -5.68
C GLY A 402 27.62 31.13 -6.08
N THR A 403 26.69 30.25 -6.43
CA THR A 403 27.02 28.91 -6.94
C THR A 403 27.24 28.90 -8.45
N LYS A 404 27.86 27.82 -8.96
CA LYS A 404 28.19 27.64 -10.39
C LYS A 404 26.98 27.85 -11.32
N ASN A 405 25.79 27.40 -10.92
CA ASN A 405 24.60 27.41 -11.77
C ASN A 405 23.63 28.57 -11.49
N GLY A 406 23.94 29.43 -10.50
CA GLY A 406 23.06 30.51 -10.09
C GLY A 406 21.74 30.02 -9.51
N ARG A 407 20.69 30.85 -9.60
CA ARG A 407 19.37 30.53 -9.05
C ARG A 407 18.69 29.38 -9.78
N PHE A 408 17.99 28.54 -9.02
CA PHE A 408 17.13 27.50 -9.55
C PHE A 408 15.72 28.06 -9.78
N GLU A 409 15.21 27.96 -11.01
CA GLU A 409 13.99 28.67 -11.45
C GLU A 409 12.74 27.76 -11.50
N PHE A 410 12.74 26.66 -10.75
CA PHE A 410 11.64 25.68 -10.70
C PHE A 410 11.28 25.35 -9.26
N VAL A 411 10.00 25.14 -8.97
CA VAL A 411 9.60 24.33 -7.82
C VAL A 411 10.00 22.89 -8.13
N ALA A 412 10.51 22.15 -7.15
CA ALA A 412 10.83 20.73 -7.33
C ALA A 412 10.14 19.87 -6.27
N LEU A 413 9.41 18.85 -6.72
CA LEU A 413 8.76 17.84 -5.88
C LEU A 413 9.58 16.56 -5.94
N PHE A 414 10.02 16.07 -4.78
CA PHE A 414 10.74 14.81 -4.64
C PHE A 414 9.76 13.78 -4.07
N LEU A 415 9.20 12.94 -4.94
CA LEU A 415 8.25 11.90 -4.52
C LEU A 415 8.99 10.78 -3.78
N ASN A 416 8.29 10.12 -2.85
CA ASN A 416 8.78 8.91 -2.20
C ASN A 416 7.92 7.72 -2.61
N ASP A 417 8.57 6.69 -3.15
CA ASP A 417 7.98 5.36 -3.33
C ASP A 417 8.81 4.35 -2.53
N PRO A 418 8.31 3.85 -1.39
CA PRO A 418 9.01 2.87 -0.56
C PRO A 418 9.30 1.55 -1.28
N SER A 419 8.49 1.19 -2.28
CA SER A 419 8.73 0.01 -3.12
C SER A 419 9.91 0.26 -4.06
N GLY A 420 10.03 1.50 -4.55
CA GLY A 420 10.97 1.95 -5.55
C GLY A 420 10.70 1.44 -6.95
N TYR A 421 9.60 0.72 -7.19
CA TYR A 421 9.25 0.20 -8.51
C TYR A 421 8.55 1.23 -9.40
N TRP A 422 8.00 2.30 -8.82
CA TRP A 422 7.32 3.37 -9.54
C TRP A 422 6.22 2.83 -10.46
N ASP A 423 5.44 1.90 -9.94
CA ASP A 423 4.33 1.29 -10.64
C ASP A 423 3.05 2.12 -10.43
N PRO A 424 2.51 2.76 -11.48
CA PRO A 424 1.34 3.63 -11.34
C PRO A 424 0.05 2.86 -10.99
N ASP A 425 0.00 1.54 -11.16
CA ASP A 425 -1.20 0.74 -10.89
C ASP A 425 -1.32 0.31 -9.43
N THR A 426 -0.23 0.36 -8.67
CA THR A 426 -0.21 0.04 -7.24
C THR A 426 -0.77 1.18 -6.39
N GLN A 427 -0.95 0.92 -5.09
CA GLN A 427 -1.42 1.95 -4.16
C GLN A 427 -0.40 3.07 -4.02
N GLU A 428 0.89 2.75 -3.91
CA GLU A 428 1.99 3.71 -3.84
C GLU A 428 2.01 4.61 -5.08
N GLY A 429 1.73 4.04 -6.26
CA GLY A 429 1.68 4.79 -7.50
C GLY A 429 0.55 5.81 -7.56
N LYS A 430 -0.63 5.39 -7.11
CA LYS A 430 -1.80 6.27 -6.98
C LYS A 430 -1.55 7.37 -5.95
N ASP A 431 -0.93 7.01 -4.82
CA ASP A 431 -0.58 7.96 -3.75
C ASP A 431 0.41 9.01 -4.24
N ALA A 432 1.39 8.63 -5.08
CA ALA A 432 2.32 9.57 -5.68
C ALA A 432 1.64 10.63 -6.58
N ILE A 433 0.61 10.23 -7.34
CA ILE A 433 -0.21 11.16 -8.13
C ILE A 433 -1.04 12.08 -7.22
N GLU A 434 -1.63 11.55 -6.16
CA GLU A 434 -2.40 12.36 -5.20
C GLU A 434 -1.51 13.41 -4.51
N VAL A 435 -0.28 13.03 -4.13
CA VAL A 435 0.72 13.98 -3.60
C VAL A 435 1.06 15.06 -4.64
N LEU A 436 1.23 14.67 -5.90
CA LEU A 436 1.47 15.63 -6.99
C LEU A 436 0.29 16.60 -7.15
N ASP A 437 -0.95 16.11 -7.15
CA ASP A 437 -2.16 16.94 -7.27
C ASP A 437 -2.31 17.92 -6.10
N TYR A 438 -2.01 17.44 -4.89
CA TYR A 438 -1.95 18.26 -3.69
C TYR A 438 -0.91 19.39 -3.84
N VAL A 439 0.32 19.07 -4.26
CA VAL A 439 1.40 20.06 -4.44
C VAL A 439 1.06 21.06 -5.54
N ILE A 440 0.52 20.60 -6.67
CA ILE A 440 0.10 21.46 -7.79
C ILE A 440 -0.89 22.52 -7.30
N THR A 441 -1.92 22.07 -6.58
CA THR A 441 -2.99 22.92 -6.08
C THR A 441 -2.47 23.90 -5.03
N ARG A 442 -1.72 23.41 -4.04
CA ARG A 442 -1.25 24.18 -2.89
C ARG A 442 -0.23 25.25 -3.26
N HIS A 443 0.69 24.93 -4.19
CA HIS A 443 1.81 25.82 -4.53
C HIS A 443 1.60 26.58 -5.84
N ARG A 444 0.37 26.60 -6.38
CA ARG A 444 -0.03 27.34 -7.59
C ARG A 444 0.88 27.02 -8.78
N ILE A 445 1.06 25.73 -9.02
CA ILE A 445 1.88 25.25 -10.13
C ILE A 445 1.13 25.47 -11.45
N ASP A 446 1.85 25.85 -12.51
CA ASP A 446 1.31 25.86 -13.87
C ASP A 446 1.17 24.40 -14.37
N PRO A 447 -0.05 23.87 -14.54
CA PRO A 447 -0.25 22.49 -14.96
C PRO A 447 0.23 22.21 -16.39
N GLN A 448 0.55 23.23 -17.18
CA GLN A 448 1.17 23.08 -18.51
C GLN A 448 2.70 23.04 -18.46
N ARG A 449 3.30 23.25 -17.28
CA ARG A 449 4.76 23.29 -17.06
C ARG A 449 5.17 22.36 -15.91
N VAL A 450 4.68 21.13 -15.98
CA VAL A 450 5.05 20.03 -15.07
C VAL A 450 5.97 19.08 -15.83
N TYR A 451 7.21 18.94 -15.37
CA TYR A 451 8.25 18.13 -15.98
C TYR A 451 8.54 16.90 -15.11
N LEU A 452 8.83 15.76 -15.71
CA LEU A 452 9.09 14.52 -14.98
C LEU A 452 10.51 14.01 -15.24
N THR A 453 11.25 13.73 -14.18
CA THR A 453 12.64 13.26 -14.27
C THR A 453 12.94 12.25 -13.17
N GLY A 454 13.97 11.41 -13.36
CA GLY A 454 14.32 10.39 -12.39
C GLY A 454 15.48 9.53 -12.87
N ALA A 455 16.14 8.84 -11.93
CA ALA A 455 17.32 8.03 -12.21
C ALA A 455 17.11 6.55 -11.88
N SER A 456 17.69 5.66 -12.70
CA SER A 456 17.65 4.21 -12.50
C SER A 456 16.20 3.70 -12.44
N SER A 457 15.78 3.11 -11.32
CA SER A 457 14.38 2.75 -11.07
C SER A 457 13.43 3.94 -11.24
N GLY A 458 13.81 5.13 -10.76
CA GLY A 458 13.07 6.36 -10.99
C GLY A 458 13.05 6.76 -12.47
N GLY A 459 14.09 6.47 -13.24
CA GLY A 459 14.13 6.66 -14.68
C GLY A 459 13.17 5.73 -15.43
N ALA A 460 13.03 4.47 -14.97
CA ALA A 460 11.97 3.58 -15.45
C ALA A 460 10.58 4.11 -15.06
N GLY A 461 10.45 4.63 -13.83
CA GLY A 461 9.26 5.32 -13.35
C GLY A 461 8.83 6.48 -14.25
N VAL A 462 9.76 7.31 -14.72
CA VAL A 462 9.46 8.42 -15.64
C VAL A 462 8.66 7.92 -16.84
N TRP A 463 9.08 6.81 -17.44
CA TRP A 463 8.36 6.23 -18.57
C TRP A 463 7.02 5.60 -18.18
N ARG A 464 6.95 4.88 -17.06
CA ARG A 464 5.71 4.27 -16.56
C ARG A 464 4.63 5.31 -16.31
N TYR A 465 4.97 6.40 -15.62
CA TYR A 465 4.05 7.50 -15.34
C TYR A 465 3.72 8.34 -16.59
N ALA A 466 4.66 8.49 -17.52
CA ALA A 466 4.37 9.11 -18.81
C ALA A 466 3.37 8.29 -19.63
N GLU A 467 3.49 6.96 -19.61
CA GLU A 467 2.57 6.07 -20.30
C GLU A 467 1.19 6.01 -19.64
N ALA A 468 1.13 5.94 -18.31
CA ALA A 468 -0.12 5.90 -17.56
C ALA A 468 -0.87 7.24 -17.62
N TYR A 469 -0.14 8.36 -17.55
CA TYR A 469 -0.69 9.71 -17.46
C TYR A 469 -0.11 10.65 -18.53
N PRO A 470 -0.35 10.39 -19.83
CA PRO A 470 0.35 11.09 -20.93
C PRO A 470 0.06 12.58 -21.00
N ASP A 471 -1.11 13.01 -20.54
CA ASP A 471 -1.52 14.42 -20.57
C ASP A 471 -1.00 15.24 -19.38
N ARG A 472 -0.17 14.66 -18.49
CA ARG A 472 0.29 15.36 -17.28
C ARG A 472 1.61 16.09 -17.46
N TRP A 473 2.39 15.76 -18.48
CA TRP A 473 3.80 16.12 -18.55
C TRP A 473 4.10 17.04 -19.75
N ALA A 474 4.84 18.11 -19.49
CA ALA A 474 5.33 19.02 -20.52
C ALA A 474 6.63 18.53 -21.18
N ALA A 475 7.45 17.80 -20.42
CA ALA A 475 8.64 17.11 -20.92
C ALA A 475 9.12 16.04 -19.94
N LEU A 476 9.90 15.08 -20.45
CA LEU A 476 10.46 13.95 -19.71
C LEU A 476 11.99 13.97 -19.74
N ALA A 477 12.63 13.61 -18.62
CA ALA A 477 14.07 13.34 -18.56
C ALA A 477 14.36 12.04 -17.79
N PRO A 478 14.26 10.87 -18.43
CA PRO A 478 14.63 9.60 -17.82
C PRO A 478 16.15 9.39 -17.89
N LEU A 479 16.77 9.06 -16.75
CA LEU A 479 18.20 8.75 -16.63
C LEU A 479 18.38 7.25 -16.31
N GLY A 480 19.26 6.56 -17.02
CA GLY A 480 19.69 5.20 -16.65
C GLY A 480 18.55 4.17 -16.58
N ALA A 481 17.52 4.31 -17.41
CA ALA A 481 16.25 3.59 -17.28
C ALA A 481 16.26 2.19 -17.94
N VAL A 482 15.54 1.24 -17.35
CA VAL A 482 15.25 -0.08 -17.94
C VAL A 482 13.74 -0.24 -18.10
N TYR A 483 13.18 0.44 -19.11
CA TYR A 483 11.76 0.33 -19.46
C TYR A 483 11.58 0.79 -20.92
N THR A 484 10.62 0.19 -21.62
CA THR A 484 10.25 0.56 -23.00
C THR A 484 8.77 0.92 -23.00
N PRO A 485 8.41 2.21 -23.02
CA PRO A 485 7.01 2.61 -23.08
C PRO A 485 6.39 2.30 -24.43
N SER A 486 5.06 2.26 -24.48
CA SER A 486 4.29 2.31 -25.71
C SER A 486 4.53 3.65 -26.43
N PRO A 487 5.13 3.67 -27.63
CA PRO A 487 5.46 4.92 -28.32
C PRO A 487 4.25 5.81 -28.58
N GLY A 488 3.08 5.20 -28.86
CA GLY A 488 1.84 5.93 -29.09
C GLY A 488 1.34 6.69 -27.86
N ARG A 489 1.63 6.19 -26.64
CA ARG A 489 1.24 6.82 -25.39
C ARG A 489 2.12 8.01 -25.04
N VAL A 490 3.40 7.98 -25.41
CA VAL A 490 4.36 9.05 -25.07
C VAL A 490 4.67 10.00 -26.24
N LYS A 491 4.00 9.83 -27.39
CA LYS A 491 4.33 10.54 -28.64
C LYS A 491 4.28 12.06 -28.54
N GLN A 492 3.34 12.59 -27.77
CA GLN A 492 3.10 14.04 -27.67
C GLN A 492 4.03 14.71 -26.65
N THR A 493 4.78 13.95 -25.86
CA THR A 493 5.61 14.50 -24.78
C THR A 493 7.09 14.46 -25.17
N PRO A 494 7.76 15.62 -25.33
CA PRO A 494 9.19 15.67 -25.58
C PRO A 494 9.99 14.96 -24.49
N ALA A 495 10.97 14.15 -24.89
CA ALA A 495 11.84 13.43 -23.96
C ALA A 495 13.32 13.70 -24.23
N TRP A 496 14.09 14.00 -23.18
CA TRP A 496 15.55 14.04 -23.23
C TRP A 496 16.12 12.92 -22.36
N ILE A 497 16.60 11.87 -23.01
CA ILE A 497 17.08 10.66 -22.37
C ILE A 497 18.58 10.79 -22.07
N PHE A 498 19.00 10.32 -20.90
CA PHE A 498 20.39 10.39 -20.44
C PHE A 498 20.89 9.01 -19.99
N HIS A 499 22.07 8.59 -20.45
CA HIS A 499 22.60 7.27 -20.12
C HIS A 499 24.13 7.22 -20.14
N GLY A 500 24.74 6.39 -19.28
CA GLY A 500 26.19 6.14 -19.29
C GLY A 500 26.55 5.05 -20.29
N GLU A 501 27.57 5.27 -21.12
CA GLU A 501 28.00 4.31 -22.15
C GLU A 501 28.34 2.93 -21.57
N LYS A 502 28.95 2.89 -20.38
CA LYS A 502 29.44 1.70 -19.69
C LYS A 502 28.49 1.22 -18.58
N ASP A 503 27.23 1.62 -18.63
CA ASP A 503 26.24 1.19 -17.66
C ASP A 503 25.95 -0.33 -17.78
N THR A 504 26.43 -1.09 -16.79
CA THR A 504 26.21 -2.53 -16.67
C THR A 504 25.00 -2.88 -15.81
N THR A 505 24.46 -1.92 -15.06
CA THR A 505 23.27 -2.11 -14.21
C THR A 505 21.99 -1.99 -15.03
N ALA A 506 21.92 -0.98 -15.88
CA ALA A 506 20.87 -0.75 -16.86
C ALA A 506 21.51 -0.74 -18.25
N PRO A 507 21.62 -1.89 -18.95
CA PRO A 507 22.34 -1.96 -20.21
C PRO A 507 21.83 -0.95 -21.24
N ILE A 508 22.72 -0.04 -21.67
CA ILE A 508 22.40 1.07 -22.60
C ILE A 508 21.75 0.63 -23.92
N LYS A 509 21.99 -0.62 -24.34
CA LYS A 509 21.38 -1.22 -25.53
C LYS A 509 19.85 -1.11 -25.54
N ILE A 510 19.22 -1.21 -24.37
CA ILE A 510 17.76 -1.07 -24.21
C ILE A 510 17.33 0.35 -24.59
N GLN A 511 18.00 1.38 -24.06
CA GLN A 511 17.69 2.77 -24.38
C GLN A 511 17.98 3.11 -25.84
N ARG A 512 19.11 2.66 -26.40
CA ARG A 512 19.43 2.85 -27.82
C ARG A 512 18.34 2.27 -28.74
N GLY A 513 17.85 1.07 -28.41
CA GLY A 513 16.74 0.43 -29.12
C GLY A 513 15.42 1.21 -28.99
N LEU A 514 15.10 1.70 -27.78
CA LEU A 514 13.93 2.54 -27.54
C LEU A 514 13.98 3.84 -28.36
N ILE A 515 15.11 4.56 -28.32
CA ILE A 515 15.28 5.83 -29.05
C ILE A 515 15.04 5.65 -30.54
N LYS A 516 15.53 4.55 -31.12
CA LYS A 516 15.28 4.21 -32.52
C LYS A 516 13.77 4.10 -32.79
N LYS A 517 13.05 3.31 -31.98
CA LYS A 517 11.58 3.13 -32.11
C LYS A 517 10.82 4.44 -31.92
N LEU A 518 11.20 5.26 -30.94
CA LEU A 518 10.54 6.55 -30.68
C LEU A 518 10.73 7.53 -31.84
N ARG A 519 11.94 7.59 -32.42
CA ARG A 519 12.22 8.43 -33.60
C ARG A 519 11.45 7.95 -34.84
N GLU A 520 11.36 6.64 -35.04
CA GLU A 520 10.61 6.04 -36.17
C GLU A 520 9.12 6.42 -36.15
N VAL A 521 8.51 6.55 -34.97
CA VAL A 521 7.09 6.97 -34.85
C VAL A 521 6.91 8.49 -34.78
N GLY A 522 8.01 9.26 -34.85
CA GLY A 522 8.01 10.72 -34.86
C GLY A 522 7.92 11.40 -33.49
N CYS A 523 8.37 10.75 -32.40
CA CYS A 523 8.47 11.41 -31.09
C CYS A 523 9.62 12.44 -31.05
N ASP A 524 9.43 13.57 -30.35
CA ASP A 524 10.50 14.54 -30.05
C ASP A 524 11.45 13.97 -28.98
N VAL A 525 12.53 13.31 -29.41
CA VAL A 525 13.48 12.65 -28.51
C VAL A 525 14.92 13.15 -28.71
N ARG A 526 15.46 13.73 -27.64
CA ARG A 526 16.89 14.02 -27.46
C ARG A 526 17.54 12.89 -26.68
N PHE A 527 18.82 12.63 -26.97
CA PHE A 527 19.59 11.60 -26.26
C PHE A 527 20.99 12.12 -25.98
N THR A 528 21.39 12.06 -24.72
CA THR A 528 22.77 12.31 -24.28
C THR A 528 23.34 11.01 -23.74
N GLU A 529 24.36 10.52 -24.43
CA GLU A 529 25.17 9.40 -23.99
C GLU A 529 26.48 9.92 -23.39
N PHE A 530 26.74 9.58 -22.13
CA PHE A 530 27.96 10.00 -21.46
C PHE A 530 29.08 8.98 -21.69
N ALA A 531 30.03 9.35 -22.56
CA ALA A 531 31.18 8.52 -22.90
C ALA A 531 31.97 8.10 -21.65
N GLY A 532 32.27 6.81 -21.55
CA GLY A 532 33.03 6.22 -20.45
C GLY A 532 32.35 6.19 -19.07
N LYS A 533 31.14 6.73 -18.92
CA LYS A 533 30.41 6.76 -17.65
C LYS A 533 29.60 5.49 -17.41
N ASP A 534 29.47 5.11 -16.15
CA ASP A 534 28.70 3.97 -15.67
C ASP A 534 27.24 4.36 -15.37
N HIS A 535 26.57 3.61 -14.48
CA HIS A 535 25.18 3.86 -14.08
C HIS A 535 24.95 5.22 -13.40
N THR A 536 26.01 5.86 -12.87
CA THR A 536 25.92 7.03 -11.99
C THR A 536 25.97 8.37 -12.74
N VAL A 537 25.05 8.60 -13.68
CA VAL A 537 25.03 9.82 -14.53
C VAL A 537 24.20 11.00 -13.99
N SER A 538 23.68 10.88 -12.77
CA SER A 538 22.80 11.89 -12.17
C SER A 538 23.49 13.24 -11.98
N SER A 539 24.75 13.25 -11.55
CA SER A 539 25.48 14.50 -11.30
C SER A 539 25.77 15.23 -12.61
N GLU A 540 26.23 14.51 -13.63
CA GLU A 540 26.49 15.06 -14.97
C GLU A 540 25.23 15.68 -15.58
N THR A 541 24.07 15.06 -15.31
CA THR A 541 22.78 15.50 -15.84
C THR A 541 22.21 16.69 -15.06
N TYR A 542 22.11 16.59 -13.74
CA TYR A 542 21.45 17.61 -12.91
C TYR A 542 22.37 18.79 -12.55
N ASP A 543 23.69 18.64 -12.61
CA ASP A 543 24.60 19.77 -12.47
C ASP A 543 24.69 20.60 -13.77
N ASN A 544 24.14 20.11 -14.88
CA ASN A 544 24.11 20.82 -16.16
C ASN A 544 22.86 21.70 -16.28
N ARG A 545 23.06 23.01 -16.54
CA ARG A 545 21.99 24.00 -16.69
C ARG A 545 21.18 23.83 -17.99
N GLU A 546 21.73 23.15 -18.98
CA GLU A 546 21.07 22.96 -20.29
C GLU A 546 19.75 22.18 -20.15
N LEU A 547 19.69 21.18 -19.26
CA LEU A 547 18.46 20.43 -19.01
C LEU A 547 17.34 21.36 -18.51
N PHE A 548 17.64 22.22 -17.54
CA PHE A 548 16.65 23.13 -16.97
C PHE A 548 16.27 24.26 -17.94
N THR A 549 17.20 24.69 -18.79
CA THR A 549 16.92 25.64 -19.87
C THR A 549 15.96 25.01 -20.88
N TRP A 550 16.23 23.77 -21.28
CA TRP A 550 15.35 23.02 -22.17
C TRP A 550 13.97 22.77 -21.56
N PHE A 551 13.87 22.39 -20.27
CA PHE A 551 12.57 22.31 -19.60
C PHE A 551 11.82 23.64 -19.64
N ALA A 552 12.49 24.78 -19.42
CA ALA A 552 11.84 26.08 -19.45
C ALA A 552 11.21 26.42 -20.82
N GLU A 553 11.73 25.86 -21.91
CA GLU A 553 11.21 26.02 -23.28
C GLU A 553 9.97 25.16 -23.56
N LYS A 554 9.72 24.11 -22.76
CA LYS A 554 8.66 23.13 -23.01
C LYS A 554 7.38 23.48 -22.27
N LYS A 555 6.26 23.25 -22.95
CA LYS A 555 4.89 23.44 -22.46
C LYS A 555 3.98 22.41 -23.15
N ARG A 556 3.03 21.83 -22.42
CA ARG A 556 2.03 20.89 -22.98
C ARG A 556 1.03 21.60 -23.88
#